data_AF-A0A1S6EVA6-F1
#
_entry.id   AF-A0A1S6EVA6-F1
#
_cell.length_a   1.000
_cell.length_b   1.000
_cell.length_c   1.000
_cell.angle_alpha   90.00
_cell.angle_beta   90.00
_cell.angle_gamma   90.00
#
_symmetry.space_group_name_H-M   'P 1'
#
loop_
_entity.id
_entity.type
_entity.pdbx_description
1 polymer ?
#
loop_
_entity_poly.entity_id
_entity_poly.type
_entity_poly.pdbx_seq_one_letter_code
_entity_poly.pdbx_strand_id
1 'polypeptide(L)'
;MSAFPVDPVFTPLQGIAFAGFLLFSLALQYAFSPRRRAIMGRAKFVLASVLIATPGIAGVTLVRGAYRAGYLEEGRGFLEANLRSIVWMSGFIFLSQMAVRFLPPLSWLSRDLDRAGKAVWGARLNRWMGKA
;
A
#
# COMPACT_ATOMS: atom_id res chain seq x y z
N MET A 1 21.37 26.77 -8.23
CA MET A 1 20.40 26.26 -7.22
C MET A 1 19.60 25.15 -7.88
N SER A 2 19.70 23.90 -7.39
CA SER A 2 18.95 22.80 -8.01
C SER A 2 17.49 22.90 -7.58
N ALA A 3 16.59 23.21 -8.53
CA ALA A 3 15.16 23.16 -8.27
C ALA A 3 14.81 21.73 -7.82
N PHE A 4 14.40 21.57 -6.57
CA PHE A 4 13.92 20.31 -6.04
C PHE A 4 12.50 19.93 -6.54
N PRO A 5 11.61 20.88 -6.90
CA PRO A 5 10.35 20.52 -7.54
C PRO A 5 10.51 20.42 -9.05
N VAL A 6 10.12 19.26 -9.60
CA VAL A 6 9.85 19.04 -11.03
C VAL A 6 8.37 18.71 -11.17
N ASP A 7 7.79 18.98 -12.33
CA ASP A 7 6.43 18.56 -12.61
C ASP A 7 6.36 17.03 -12.81
N PRO A 8 5.49 16.32 -12.06
CA PRO A 8 5.36 14.88 -12.20
C PRO A 8 4.65 14.50 -13.51
N VAL A 9 5.16 13.47 -14.20
CA VAL A 9 4.62 13.00 -15.48
C VAL A 9 3.90 11.66 -15.29
N PHE A 10 2.58 11.69 -15.32
CA PHE A 10 1.75 10.50 -15.16
C PHE A 10 1.56 9.77 -16.49
N THR A 11 1.94 8.49 -16.55
CA THR A 11 1.82 7.70 -17.78
C THR A 11 0.76 6.61 -17.66
N PRO A 12 0.09 6.24 -18.77
CA PRO A 12 -0.86 5.12 -18.77
C PRO A 12 -0.25 3.81 -18.27
N LEU A 13 1.03 3.56 -18.58
CA LEU A 13 1.74 2.36 -18.15
C LEU A 13 1.87 2.27 -16.61
N GLN A 14 2.10 3.39 -15.93
CA GLN A 14 2.12 3.42 -14.46
C GLN A 14 0.76 3.05 -13.87
N GLY A 15 -0.32 3.54 -14.49
CA GLY A 15 -1.70 3.19 -14.11
C GLY A 15 -1.99 1.70 -14.28
N ILE A 16 -1.59 1.11 -15.42
CA ILE A 16 -1.72 -0.33 -15.68
C ILE A 16 -0.92 -1.15 -14.67
N ALA A 17 0.34 -0.77 -14.41
CA ALA A 17 1.19 -1.44 -13.44
C ALA A 17 0.59 -1.36 -12.03
N PHE A 18 0.11 -0.19 -11.62
CA PHE A 18 -0.59 0.01 -10.34
C PHE A 18 -1.79 -0.93 -10.20
N ALA A 19 -2.68 -0.96 -11.20
CA ALA A 19 -3.87 -1.80 -11.18
C ALA A 19 -3.49 -3.29 -11.10
N GLY A 20 -2.51 -3.73 -11.89
CA GLY A 20 -2.01 -5.10 -11.88
C GLY A 20 -1.45 -5.52 -10.51
N PHE A 21 -0.57 -4.71 -9.92
CA PHE A 21 0.00 -5.01 -8.60
C PHE A 21 -1.05 -4.97 -7.49
N LEU A 22 -2.01 -4.05 -7.57
CA LEU A 22 -3.09 -3.96 -6.58
C LEU A 22 -3.99 -5.20 -6.63
N LEU A 23 -4.41 -5.62 -7.83
CA LEU A 23 -5.21 -6.82 -8.02
C LEU A 23 -4.45 -8.06 -7.56
N PHE A 24 -3.17 -8.16 -7.89
CA PHE A 24 -2.32 -9.27 -7.45
C PHE A 24 -2.19 -9.33 -5.92
N SER A 25 -1.92 -8.19 -5.28
CA SER A 25 -1.84 -8.11 -3.81
C SER A 25 -3.16 -8.51 -3.15
N LEU A 26 -4.28 -8.02 -3.69
CA LEU A 26 -5.61 -8.37 -3.21
C LEU A 26 -5.88 -9.88 -3.36
N ALA A 27 -5.55 -10.45 -4.52
CA ALA A 27 -5.70 -11.88 -4.78
C ALA A 27 -4.87 -12.72 -3.80
N LEU A 28 -3.62 -12.33 -3.51
CA LEU A 28 -2.77 -13.01 -2.52
C LEU A 28 -3.37 -12.94 -1.12
N GLN A 29 -3.78 -11.76 -0.66
CA GLN A 29 -4.43 -11.60 0.65
C GLN A 29 -5.72 -12.44 0.72
N TYR A 30 -6.48 -12.44 -0.36
CA TYR A 30 -7.70 -13.23 -0.51
C TYR A 30 -7.43 -14.73 -0.67
N ALA A 31 -6.26 -15.19 -1.11
CA ALA A 31 -5.95 -16.61 -1.10
C ALA A 31 -5.55 -17.04 0.33
N PHE A 32 -4.56 -16.36 0.92
CA PHE A 32 -3.83 -16.86 2.10
C PHE A 32 -4.41 -16.50 3.47
N SER A 33 -5.44 -15.65 3.56
CA SER A 33 -6.04 -15.24 4.85
C SER A 33 -7.49 -15.74 5.13
N PRO A 34 -7.86 -17.01 4.89
CA PRO A 34 -9.25 -17.49 4.98
C PRO A 34 -9.91 -17.28 6.33
N ARG A 35 -9.13 -17.45 7.41
CA ARG A 35 -9.65 -17.26 8.77
C ARG A 35 -9.97 -15.80 9.09
N ARG A 36 -9.13 -14.86 8.63
CA ARG A 36 -9.40 -13.42 8.80
C ARG A 36 -10.65 -13.01 8.01
N ARG A 37 -10.82 -13.56 6.80
CA ARG A 37 -12.03 -13.38 5.99
C ARG A 37 -13.29 -13.88 6.69
N ALA A 38 -13.22 -15.06 7.29
CA ALA A 38 -14.36 -15.64 8.02
C ALA A 38 -14.79 -14.78 9.22
N ILE A 39 -13.82 -14.22 9.97
CA ILE A 39 -14.10 -13.35 11.13
C ILE A 39 -14.72 -12.02 10.71
N MET A 40 -14.20 -11.41 9.64
CA MET A 40 -14.50 -10.02 9.29
C MET A 40 -15.63 -9.87 8.25
N GLY A 41 -15.92 -10.94 7.50
CA GLY A 41 -16.77 -10.92 6.31
C GLY A 41 -15.97 -10.60 5.04
N ARG A 42 -16.34 -11.21 3.90
CA ARG A 42 -15.60 -11.12 2.62
C ARG A 42 -15.47 -9.69 2.10
N ALA A 43 -16.57 -8.95 2.04
CA ALA A 43 -16.60 -7.58 1.51
C ALA A 43 -15.73 -6.64 2.35
N LYS A 44 -15.87 -6.70 3.67
CA LYS A 44 -15.10 -5.88 4.61
C LYS A 44 -13.60 -6.20 4.53
N PHE A 45 -13.25 -7.49 4.45
CA PHE A 45 -11.87 -7.91 4.30
C PHE A 45 -11.24 -7.38 3.02
N VAL A 46 -11.93 -7.51 1.88
CA VAL A 46 -11.47 -6.99 0.58
C VAL A 46 -11.23 -5.49 0.68
N LEU A 47 -12.19 -4.75 1.22
CA LEU A 47 -12.09 -3.30 1.37
C LEU A 47 -10.89 -2.90 2.24
N ALA A 48 -10.71 -3.51 3.41
CA ALA A 48 -9.57 -3.20 4.28
C ALA A 48 -8.22 -3.61 3.65
N SER A 49 -8.19 -4.73 2.91
CA SER A 49 -6.98 -5.21 2.24
C SER A 49 -6.54 -4.24 1.14
N VAL A 50 -7.49 -3.74 0.34
CA VAL A 50 -7.25 -2.70 -0.66
C VAL A 50 -6.71 -1.43 0.01
N LEU A 51 -7.38 -0.96 1.07
CA LEU A 51 -6.99 0.28 1.76
C LEU A 51 -5.56 0.25 2.30
N ILE A 52 -5.09 -0.90 2.78
CA ILE A 52 -3.73 -1.03 3.31
C ILE A 52 -2.68 -1.20 2.20
N ALA A 53 -3.03 -1.94 1.14
CA ALA A 53 -2.11 -2.19 0.03
C ALA A 53 -1.93 -0.98 -0.89
N THR A 54 -3.01 -0.25 -1.17
CA THR A 54 -3.03 0.86 -2.13
C THR A 54 -1.94 1.91 -1.89
N PRO A 55 -1.77 2.48 -0.67
CA PRO A 55 -0.72 3.47 -0.38
C PRO A 55 0.68 3.06 -0.83
N GLY A 56 1.11 1.85 -0.47
CA GLY A 56 2.45 1.36 -0.79
C GLY A 56 2.64 1.18 -2.28
N ILE A 57 1.67 0.57 -2.94
CA ILE A 57 1.72 0.31 -4.39
C ILE A 57 1.68 1.63 -5.16
N ALA A 58 0.72 2.51 -4.86
CA ALA A 58 0.58 3.82 -5.50
C ALA A 58 1.81 4.71 -5.31
N GLY A 59 2.43 4.68 -4.12
CA GLY A 59 3.68 5.39 -3.88
C GLY A 59 4.80 4.94 -4.81
N VAL A 60 4.98 3.62 -4.96
CA VAL A 60 6.06 3.04 -5.77
C VAL A 60 5.78 3.17 -7.27
N THR A 61 4.56 2.97 -7.72
CA THR A 61 4.23 2.90 -9.16
C THR A 61 3.87 4.25 -9.75
N LEU A 62 2.98 4.99 -9.07
CA LEU A 62 2.46 6.26 -9.57
C LEU A 62 3.36 7.41 -9.15
N VAL A 63 3.55 7.62 -7.84
CA VAL A 63 4.27 8.80 -7.34
C VAL A 63 5.73 8.76 -7.73
N ARG A 64 6.45 7.69 -7.35
CA ARG A 64 7.85 7.55 -7.73
C ARG A 64 8.02 7.56 -9.24
N GLY A 65 7.16 6.84 -9.96
CA GLY A 65 7.18 6.75 -11.41
C GLY A 65 7.06 8.12 -12.07
N ALA A 66 6.09 8.92 -11.63
CA ALA A 66 5.78 10.22 -12.21
C ALA A 66 6.86 11.26 -11.96
N TYR A 67 7.38 11.34 -10.72
CA TYR A 67 8.49 12.23 -10.41
C TYR A 67 9.78 11.81 -11.10
N ARG A 68 10.07 10.50 -11.20
CA ARG A 68 11.24 10.02 -11.95
C ARG A 68 11.15 10.39 -13.42
N ALA A 69 9.97 10.25 -14.03
CA ALA A 69 9.76 10.61 -15.43
C ALA A 69 9.95 12.12 -15.64
N GLY A 70 9.36 12.97 -14.78
CA GLY A 70 9.57 14.42 -14.84
C GLY A 70 11.06 14.80 -14.71
N TYR A 71 11.79 14.22 -13.77
CA TYR A 71 13.23 14.49 -13.63
C TYR A 71 14.05 14.05 -14.85
N LEU A 72 13.65 12.97 -15.54
CA LEU A 72 14.32 12.53 -16.77
C LEU A 72 14.02 13.47 -17.95
N GLU A 73 12.79 14.00 -18.03
CA GLU A 73 12.41 14.99 -19.05
C GLU A 73 13.15 16.32 -18.87
N GLU A 74 13.48 16.72 -17.64
CA GLU A 74 14.38 17.85 -17.35
C GLU A 74 15.86 17.60 -17.74
N GLY A 75 16.18 16.42 -18.28
CA GLY A 75 17.54 16.06 -18.69
C GLY A 75 18.46 15.60 -17.55
N ARG A 76 17.91 15.25 -16.39
CA ARG A 76 18.71 14.72 -15.27
C ARG A 76 19.13 13.27 -15.52
N GLY A 77 20.26 12.89 -14.93
CA GLY A 77 20.74 11.51 -15.01
C GLY A 77 19.79 10.52 -14.32
N PHE A 78 19.77 9.26 -14.80
CA PHE A 78 18.90 8.21 -14.26
C PHE A 78 19.07 7.96 -12.75
N LEU A 79 20.32 7.99 -12.25
CA LEU A 79 20.59 7.79 -10.83
C LEU A 79 20.05 8.95 -9.99
N GLU A 80 20.23 10.18 -10.46
CA GLU A 80 19.72 11.37 -9.80
C GLU A 80 18.18 11.38 -9.78
N ALA A 81 17.52 11.10 -10.91
CA ALA A 81 16.07 11.02 -11.00
C ALA A 81 15.49 9.92 -10.07
N ASN A 82 16.17 8.78 -9.95
CA ASN A 82 15.76 7.72 -9.04
C ASN A 82 15.90 8.13 -7.57
N LEU A 83 17.03 8.72 -7.18
CA LEU A 83 17.26 9.10 -5.79
C LEU A 83 16.29 10.22 -5.35
N ARG A 84 16.09 11.23 -6.20
CA ARG A 84 15.17 12.34 -5.89
C ARG A 84 13.71 11.89 -5.84
N SER A 85 13.30 10.96 -6.72
CA SER A 85 11.92 10.44 -6.71
C SER A 85 11.57 9.59 -5.47
N ILE A 86 12.55 9.05 -4.74
CA ILE A 86 12.31 8.28 -3.49
C ILE A 86 11.71 9.16 -2.40
N VAL A 87 12.10 10.43 -2.30
CA VAL A 87 11.58 11.35 -1.27
C VAL A 87 10.07 11.51 -1.42
N TRP A 88 9.59 11.73 -2.65
CA TRP A 88 8.17 11.86 -2.95
C TRP A 88 7.39 10.58 -2.70
N MET A 89 7.96 9.43 -3.06
CA MET A 89 7.40 8.11 -2.75
C MET A 89 7.22 7.93 -1.24
N SER A 90 8.29 8.13 -0.47
CA SER A 90 8.29 7.92 0.98
C SER A 90 7.34 8.88 1.68
N GLY A 91 7.33 10.16 1.29
CA GLY A 91 6.41 11.16 1.82
C GLY A 91 4.95 10.80 1.52
N PHE A 92 4.65 10.39 0.29
CA PHE A 92 3.31 9.94 -0.07
C PHE A 92 2.89 8.71 0.74
N ILE A 93 3.73 7.67 0.81
CA ILE A 93 3.41 6.44 1.56
C ILE A 93 3.18 6.79 3.03
N PHE A 94 4.02 7.63 3.63
CA PHE A 94 3.88 8.04 5.02
C PHE A 94 2.54 8.76 5.27
N LEU A 95 2.23 9.80 4.47
CA LEU A 95 1.01 10.58 4.64
C LEU A 95 -0.25 9.75 4.39
N SER A 96 -0.24 8.91 3.36
CA SER A 96 -1.39 8.04 3.05
C SER A 96 -1.56 6.92 4.07
N GLN A 97 -0.49 6.35 4.62
CA GLN A 97 -0.59 5.38 5.72
C GLN A 97 -1.10 6.05 7.01
N MET A 98 -0.68 7.29 7.30
CA MET A 98 -1.28 8.07 8.38
C MET A 98 -2.77 8.28 8.15
N ALA A 99 -3.17 8.67 6.93
CA ALA A 99 -4.58 8.84 6.58
C ALA A 99 -5.39 7.55 6.81
N VAL A 100 -4.89 6.40 6.35
CA VAL A 100 -5.56 5.09 6.54
C VAL A 100 -5.68 4.73 8.04
N ARG A 101 -4.69 5.12 8.85
CA ARG A 101 -4.65 4.79 10.28
C ARG A 101 -5.49 5.72 11.14
N PHE A 102 -5.62 6.99 10.77
CA PHE A 102 -6.20 8.02 11.64
C PHE A 102 -7.52 8.60 11.15
N LEU A 103 -7.87 8.51 9.85
CA LEU A 103 -9.13 9.06 9.34
C LEU A 103 -10.27 8.02 9.41
N PRO A 104 -11.41 8.33 10.04
CA PRO A 104 -12.62 7.53 9.88
C PRO A 104 -13.15 7.65 8.44
N PRO A 105 -13.69 6.58 7.82
CA PRO A 105 -13.91 5.21 8.33
C PRO A 105 -12.70 4.26 8.14
N LEU A 106 -11.60 4.73 7.54
CA LEU A 106 -10.43 3.92 7.19
C LEU A 106 -9.75 3.32 8.44
N SER A 107 -9.67 4.12 9.50
CA SER A 107 -9.12 3.72 10.79
C SER A 107 -9.92 2.59 11.45
N TRP A 108 -11.23 2.51 11.21
CA TRP A 108 -12.06 1.41 11.71
C TRP A 108 -11.80 0.11 10.94
N LEU A 109 -11.75 0.19 9.61
CA LEU A 109 -11.48 -0.97 8.75
C LEU A 109 -10.09 -1.57 8.99
N SER A 110 -9.07 -0.73 9.15
CA SER A 110 -7.71 -1.18 9.45
C SER A 110 -7.62 -1.84 10.83
N ARG A 111 -8.28 -1.28 11.85
CA ARG A 111 -8.37 -1.88 13.19
C ARG A 111 -9.05 -3.24 13.19
N ASP A 112 -10.13 -3.40 12.43
CA ASP A 112 -10.83 -4.68 12.37
C ASP A 112 -10.01 -5.77 11.68
N LEU A 113 -9.24 -5.41 10.65
CA LEU A 113 -8.31 -6.34 10.02
C LEU A 113 -7.19 -6.76 10.99
N ASP A 114 -6.64 -5.83 11.76
CA ASP A 114 -5.63 -6.11 12.79
C ASP A 114 -6.19 -7.02 13.89
N ARG A 115 -7.40 -6.73 14.38
CA ARG A 115 -8.11 -7.58 15.36
C ARG A 115 -8.35 -8.98 14.84
N ALA A 116 -8.80 -9.13 13.59
CA ALA A 116 -8.96 -10.45 12.96
C ALA A 116 -7.61 -11.19 12.87
N GLY A 117 -6.52 -10.46 12.60
CA GLY A 117 -5.16 -11.02 12.64
C GLY A 117 -4.74 -11.52 14.02
N LYS A 118 -4.95 -10.70 15.05
CA LYS A 118 -4.68 -11.04 16.46
C LYS A 118 -5.49 -12.24 16.92
N ALA A 119 -6.76 -12.31 16.57
CA ALA A 119 -7.63 -13.45 16.89
C ALA A 119 -7.09 -14.77 16.28
N VAL A 120 -6.65 -14.73 15.01
CA VAL A 120 -6.04 -15.90 14.35
C VAL A 120 -4.74 -16.32 15.04
N TRP A 121 -3.89 -15.35 15.42
CA TRP A 121 -2.64 -15.63 16.14
C TRP A 121 -2.88 -16.17 17.55
N GLY A 122 -3.81 -15.58 18.30
CA GLY A 122 -4.22 -16.08 19.62
C GLY A 122 -4.72 -17.53 19.55
N ALA A 123 -5.57 -17.85 18.56
CA ALA A 123 -6.04 -19.22 18.34
C ALA A 123 -4.94 -20.20 17.89
N ARG A 124 -3.85 -19.72 17.27
CA ARG A 124 -2.67 -20.54 16.97
C ARG A 124 -1.84 -20.77 18.23
N LEU A 125 -1.61 -19.73 19.02
CA LEU A 125 -0.84 -19.79 20.24
C LEU A 125 -1.52 -20.70 21.29
N ASN A 126 -2.83 -20.57 21.48
CA ASN A 126 -3.58 -21.41 22.43
C ASN A 126 -3.49 -22.90 22.09
N ARG A 127 -3.60 -23.24 20.79
CA ARG A 127 -3.39 -24.63 20.33
C ARG A 127 -1.97 -25.12 20.57
N TRP A 128 -0.97 -24.25 20.41
CA TRP A 128 0.42 -24.60 20.71
C TRP A 128 0.67 -24.79 22.21
N MET A 129 -0.02 -24.02 23.06
CA MET A 129 0.02 -24.14 24.52
C MET A 129 -0.87 -25.28 25.08
N GLY A 130 -1.49 -26.11 24.24
CA GLY A 130 -2.39 -27.19 24.67
C GLY A 130 -3.70 -26.72 25.32
N LYS A 131 -4.03 -25.42 25.20
CA LYS A 131 -5.30 -24.85 25.66
C LYS A 131 -6.26 -24.85 24.47
N ALA A 132 -6.95 -25.96 24.26
CA ALA A 132 -8.01 -26.08 23.25
C ALA A 132 -9.35 -26.28 23.96
#